data_AF-A0A2E1FSZ6-F1
#
_entry.id   AF-A0A2E1FSZ6-F1
#
_cell.length_a   1.000
_cell.length_b   1.000
_cell.length_c   1.000
_cell.angle_alpha   90.00
_cell.angle_beta   90.00
_cell.angle_gamma   90.00
#
_symmetry.space_group_name_H-M   'P 1'
#
loop_
_entity.id
_entity.type
_entity.pdbx_description
1 polymer ?
#
loop_
_entity_poly.entity_id
_entity_poly.type
_entity_poly.pdbx_seq_one_letter_code
_entity_poly.pdbx_strand_id
1 'polypeptide(L)'
;MIYWFTGQPGHGKTTLALALVEQLRRQGYAPFHIDGDDLRNLTTNQDYSRQGRETNIRRAQTIAQYLHAQEKIVVVSFVSPYREIREELKSATEVTEIFVHTKEVRGKENRHVADYEAPLTRYIDIDTSNKNVPDCVSQILEWAPVPSKELKTLDKRKTLAVDFDGVIHRYSKGFQGLENAYDPPMDGALEVLQRLKEKGYVLKIMSSRPALVIEEWLEKYEMSHLFDHVSNNKFAATVYIDDRGFHFTNWATVEEKLAAHPKFAQ
;
A
#
# COMPACT_ATOMS: atom_id res chain seq x y z
N MET A 1 8.56 0.64 -1.40
CA MET A 1 7.74 -0.28 -2.24
C MET A 1 8.54 -0.69 -3.46
N ILE A 2 8.60 -1.98 -3.80
CA ILE A 2 9.31 -2.49 -4.97
C ILE A 2 8.30 -3.16 -5.91
N TYR A 3 8.22 -2.69 -7.15
CA TYR A 3 7.54 -3.36 -8.24
C TYR A 3 8.57 -4.17 -9.03
N TRP A 4 8.43 -5.49 -9.07
CA TRP A 4 9.37 -6.38 -9.72
C TRP A 4 8.74 -7.10 -10.92
N PHE A 5 9.02 -6.62 -12.12
CA PHE A 5 8.57 -7.24 -13.37
C PHE A 5 9.47 -8.41 -13.75
N THR A 6 8.87 -9.59 -13.94
CA THR A 6 9.52 -10.84 -14.38
C THR A 6 8.79 -11.43 -15.59
N GLY A 7 9.51 -12.17 -16.45
CA GLY A 7 8.97 -12.71 -17.70
C GLY A 7 10.02 -12.88 -18.79
N GLN A 8 9.72 -13.62 -19.85
CA GLN A 8 10.67 -13.85 -20.95
C GLN A 8 10.98 -12.55 -21.73
N PRO A 9 12.15 -12.47 -22.40
CA PRO A 9 12.42 -11.41 -23.37
C PRO A 9 11.28 -11.23 -24.38
N GLY A 10 10.92 -9.99 -24.73
CA GLY A 10 9.82 -9.72 -25.67
C GLY A 10 8.42 -9.64 -25.03
N HIS A 11 8.23 -10.09 -23.78
CA HIS A 11 6.93 -10.02 -23.10
C HIS A 11 6.49 -8.59 -22.70
N GLY A 12 7.28 -7.54 -22.93
CA GLY A 12 6.86 -6.15 -22.68
C GLY A 12 7.18 -5.57 -21.29
N LYS A 13 7.98 -6.26 -20.48
CA LYS A 13 8.38 -5.82 -19.12
C LYS A 13 8.88 -4.38 -19.05
N THR A 14 9.90 -4.03 -19.83
CA THR A 14 10.51 -2.69 -19.82
C THR A 14 9.51 -1.62 -20.27
N THR A 15 8.67 -1.93 -21.27
CA THR A 15 7.58 -1.04 -21.72
C THR A 15 6.60 -0.73 -20.60
N LEU A 16 6.13 -1.76 -19.89
CA LEU A 16 5.20 -1.59 -18.76
C LEU A 16 5.87 -0.90 -17.57
N ALA A 17 7.13 -1.23 -17.27
CA ALA A 17 7.90 -0.60 -16.20
C ALA A 17 8.06 0.91 -16.42
N LEU A 18 8.43 1.33 -17.64
CA LEU A 18 8.55 2.74 -18.01
C LEU A 18 7.21 3.47 -17.96
N ALA A 19 6.13 2.83 -18.43
CA ALA A 19 4.79 3.40 -18.37
C ALA A 19 4.30 3.57 -16.93
N LEU A 20 4.56 2.59 -16.05
CA LEU A 20 4.29 2.69 -14.62
C LEU A 20 5.09 3.84 -13.99
N VAL A 21 6.38 3.96 -14.30
CA VAL A 21 7.25 5.05 -13.83
C VAL A 21 6.67 6.42 -14.21
N GLU A 22 6.26 6.58 -15.47
CA GLU A 22 5.65 7.82 -15.97
C GLU A 22 4.33 8.13 -15.27
N GLN A 23 3.45 7.13 -15.11
CA GLN A 23 2.18 7.30 -14.41
C GLN A 23 2.39 7.71 -12.94
N LEU A 24 3.37 7.10 -12.26
CA LEU A 24 3.73 7.46 -10.89
C LEU A 24 4.30 8.87 -10.80
N ARG A 25 5.12 9.31 -11.78
CA ARG A 25 5.60 10.69 -11.86
C ARG A 25 4.48 11.69 -12.02
N ARG A 26 3.47 11.39 -12.83
CA ARG A 26 2.26 12.23 -12.98
C ARG A 26 1.45 12.33 -11.69
N GLN A 27 1.46 11.28 -10.87
CA GLN A 27 0.91 11.29 -9.51
C GLN A 27 1.83 11.97 -8.47
N GLY A 28 2.92 12.59 -8.93
CA GLY A 28 3.88 13.34 -8.13
C GLY A 28 4.96 12.50 -7.46
N TYR A 29 5.01 11.18 -7.66
CA TYR A 29 6.07 10.34 -7.10
C TYR A 29 7.38 10.48 -7.88
N ALA A 30 8.50 10.11 -7.24
CA ALA A 30 9.82 10.05 -7.88
C ALA A 30 10.37 8.61 -7.84
N PRO A 31 9.84 7.70 -8.67
CA PRO A 31 10.29 6.31 -8.70
C PRO A 31 11.67 6.17 -9.37
N PHE A 32 12.45 5.21 -8.88
CA PHE A 32 13.68 4.75 -9.51
C PHE A 32 13.40 3.54 -10.38
N HIS A 33 13.95 3.51 -11.59
CA HIS A 33 13.84 2.36 -12.49
C HIS A 33 15.19 1.64 -12.56
N ILE A 34 15.17 0.32 -12.40
CA ILE A 34 16.34 -0.55 -12.55
C ILE A 34 16.02 -1.54 -13.67
N ASP A 35 16.65 -1.37 -14.84
CA ASP A 35 16.52 -2.29 -15.96
C ASP A 35 17.69 -3.28 -16.02
N GLY A 36 17.39 -4.52 -16.43
CA GLY A 36 18.38 -5.59 -16.50
C GLY A 36 19.49 -5.38 -17.51
N ASP A 37 19.19 -4.75 -18.64
CA ASP A 37 20.17 -4.48 -19.69
C ASP A 37 21.04 -3.26 -19.29
N ASP A 38 20.43 -2.22 -18.71
CA ASP A 38 21.17 -1.06 -18.18
C ASP A 38 22.15 -1.46 -17.07
N LEU A 39 21.71 -2.28 -16.11
CA LEU A 39 22.58 -2.72 -15.01
C LEU A 39 23.74 -3.60 -15.52
N ARG A 40 23.52 -4.42 -16.55
CA ARG A 40 24.58 -5.22 -17.18
C ARG A 40 25.63 -4.31 -17.82
N ASN A 41 25.18 -3.30 -18.58
CA ASN A 41 26.05 -2.35 -19.25
C ASN A 41 26.93 -1.58 -18.24
N LEU A 42 26.38 -1.25 -17.07
CA LEU A 42 27.14 -0.57 -16.00
C LEU A 42 28.18 -1.44 -15.29
N THR A 43 28.07 -2.77 -15.38
CA THR A 43 28.84 -3.66 -14.50
C THR A 43 29.87 -4.55 -15.21
N THR A 44 30.17 -4.28 -16.49
CA THR A 44 31.05 -5.12 -17.33
C THR A 44 30.64 -6.61 -17.34
N ASN A 45 29.38 -6.90 -16.99
CA ASN A 45 28.90 -8.27 -16.83
C ASN A 45 28.37 -8.80 -18.16
N GLN A 46 29.29 -9.35 -18.97
CA GLN A 46 28.97 -10.08 -20.20
C GLN A 46 28.68 -11.57 -19.95
N ASP A 47 28.62 -12.02 -18.69
CA ASP A 47 28.33 -13.41 -18.37
C ASP A 47 26.81 -13.67 -18.38
N TYR A 48 26.39 -14.48 -19.36
CA TYR A 48 25.03 -14.96 -19.54
C TYR A 48 24.81 -16.38 -19.02
N SER A 49 25.81 -16.98 -18.38
CA SER A 49 25.67 -18.23 -17.63
C SER A 49 24.61 -18.08 -16.54
N ARG A 50 24.17 -19.21 -15.97
CA ARG A 50 23.30 -19.22 -14.79
C ARG A 50 23.89 -18.35 -13.67
N GLN A 51 25.16 -18.56 -13.33
CA GLN A 51 25.84 -17.80 -12.28
C GLN A 51 25.90 -16.30 -12.58
N GLY A 52 26.21 -15.92 -13.83
CA GLY A 52 26.22 -14.53 -14.29
C GLY A 52 24.84 -13.87 -14.19
N ARG A 53 23.77 -14.60 -14.51
CA ARG A 53 22.39 -14.16 -14.33
C ARG A 53 22.02 -14.00 -12.86
N GLU A 54 22.32 -14.99 -12.03
CA GLU A 54 22.07 -14.94 -10.58
C GLU A 54 22.76 -13.74 -9.94
N THR A 55 24.03 -13.50 -10.29
CA THR A 55 24.81 -12.35 -9.80
C THR A 55 24.18 -11.03 -10.22
N ASN A 56 23.73 -10.91 -11.47
CA ASN A 56 23.08 -9.72 -11.97
C ASN A 56 21.73 -9.45 -11.26
N ILE A 57 20.95 -10.51 -11.03
CA ILE A 57 19.66 -10.42 -10.32
C ILE A 57 19.90 -10.02 -8.88
N ARG A 58 20.80 -10.70 -8.15
CA ARG A 58 21.11 -10.40 -6.75
C ARG A 58 21.63 -8.98 -6.57
N ARG A 59 22.44 -8.48 -7.50
CA ARG A 59 22.86 -7.06 -7.51
C ARG A 59 21.68 -6.10 -7.62
N ALA A 60 20.75 -6.36 -8.55
CA ALA A 60 19.54 -5.56 -8.69
C ALA A 60 18.67 -5.61 -7.42
N GLN A 61 18.56 -6.79 -6.79
CA GLN A 61 17.87 -6.97 -5.51
C GLN A 61 18.49 -6.12 -4.41
N THR A 62 19.81 -6.15 -4.24
CA THR A 62 20.51 -5.34 -3.24
C THR A 62 20.26 -3.84 -3.45
N ILE A 63 20.34 -3.36 -4.70
CA ILE A 63 20.06 -1.95 -5.02
C ILE A 63 18.59 -1.60 -4.74
N ALA A 64 17.66 -2.46 -5.15
CA ALA A 64 16.23 -2.25 -4.92
C ALA A 64 15.88 -2.23 -3.43
N GLN A 65 16.46 -3.12 -2.63
CA GLN A 65 16.28 -3.16 -1.18
C GLN A 65 16.87 -1.91 -0.51
N TYR A 66 18.06 -1.47 -0.92
CA TYR A 66 18.65 -0.23 -0.43
C TYR A 66 17.74 0.98 -0.71
N LEU A 67 17.29 1.14 -1.95
CA LEU A 67 16.38 2.24 -2.32
C LEU A 67 15.03 2.15 -1.61
N HIS A 68 14.49 0.94 -1.45
CA HIS A 68 13.28 0.70 -0.68
C HIS A 68 13.45 1.12 0.79
N ALA A 69 14.58 0.79 1.41
CA ALA A 69 14.91 1.19 2.78
C ALA A 69 15.06 2.72 2.92
N GLN A 70 15.44 3.41 1.84
CA GLN A 70 15.41 4.88 1.73
C GLN A 70 14.01 5.43 1.33
N GLU A 71 12.97 4.63 1.55
CA GLU A 71 11.55 4.94 1.30
C GLU A 71 11.20 5.29 -0.15
N LYS A 72 12.08 4.95 -1.09
CA LYS A 72 11.85 5.18 -2.52
C LYS A 72 10.90 4.13 -3.08
N ILE A 73 10.23 4.51 -4.17
CA ILE A 73 9.51 3.57 -5.02
C ILE A 73 10.50 3.06 -6.04
N VAL A 74 10.63 1.75 -6.14
CA VAL A 74 11.56 1.11 -7.06
C VAL A 74 10.75 0.28 -8.05
N VAL A 75 11.02 0.47 -9.34
CA VAL A 75 10.45 -0.30 -10.42
C VAL A 75 11.60 -1.08 -11.06
N VAL A 76 11.48 -2.40 -11.14
CA VAL A 76 12.55 -3.28 -11.63
C VAL A 76 12.04 -4.09 -12.81
N SER A 77 12.77 -4.14 -13.93
CA SER A 77 12.40 -4.93 -15.12
C SER A 77 13.49 -5.93 -15.50
N PHE A 78 13.32 -7.19 -15.10
CA PHE A 78 14.32 -8.25 -15.30
C PHE A 78 13.68 -9.50 -15.91
N VAL A 79 14.47 -10.35 -16.57
CA VAL A 79 14.01 -11.71 -16.90
C VAL A 79 13.85 -12.52 -15.62
N SER A 80 14.81 -12.43 -14.69
CA SER A 80 14.79 -13.09 -13.38
C SER A 80 14.21 -14.52 -13.39
N PRO A 81 14.81 -15.48 -14.14
CA PRO A 81 14.19 -16.77 -14.42
C PRO A 81 14.04 -17.67 -13.18
N TYR A 82 14.91 -17.54 -12.19
CA TYR A 82 15.00 -18.43 -11.04
C TYR A 82 14.00 -18.05 -9.97
N ARG A 83 12.99 -18.91 -9.74
CA ARG A 83 11.91 -18.60 -8.78
C ARG A 83 12.43 -18.49 -7.36
N GLU A 84 13.33 -19.39 -6.96
CA GLU A 84 13.98 -19.38 -5.64
C GLU A 84 14.52 -18.00 -5.24
N ILE A 85 15.28 -17.36 -6.14
CA ILE A 85 15.87 -16.04 -5.92
C ILE A 85 14.81 -14.94 -5.78
N ARG A 86 13.68 -15.06 -6.49
CA ARG A 86 12.56 -14.11 -6.36
C ARG A 86 11.81 -14.33 -5.05
N GLU A 87 11.62 -15.57 -4.61
CA GLU A 87 11.01 -15.90 -3.31
C GLU A 87 11.87 -15.43 -2.13
N GLU A 88 13.19 -15.59 -2.21
CA GLU A 88 14.13 -15.04 -1.22
C GLU A 88 13.90 -13.53 -1.02
N LEU A 89 13.83 -12.77 -2.11
CA LEU A 89 13.54 -11.33 -2.04
C LEU A 89 12.17 -11.03 -1.41
N LYS A 90 11.11 -11.76 -1.81
CA LYS A 90 9.76 -11.58 -1.27
C LYS A 90 9.66 -11.91 0.22
N SER A 91 10.50 -12.81 0.72
CA SER A 91 10.58 -13.14 2.15
C SER A 91 11.31 -12.07 2.97
N ALA A 92 12.28 -11.38 2.36
CA ALA A 92 13.09 -10.37 3.04
C ALA A 92 12.51 -8.95 2.95
N THR A 93 11.68 -8.64 1.96
CA THR A 93 11.23 -7.27 1.69
C THR A 93 9.84 -7.27 1.04
N GLU A 94 9.07 -6.21 1.28
CA GLU A 94 7.78 -6.02 0.61
C GLU A 94 7.97 -5.73 -0.88
N VAL A 95 7.65 -6.74 -1.69
CA VAL A 95 7.76 -6.72 -3.15
C VAL A 95 6.45 -7.11 -3.79
N THR A 96 6.02 -6.31 -4.76
CA THR A 96 4.95 -6.62 -5.71
C THR A 96 5.58 -7.28 -6.93
N GLU A 97 5.52 -8.60 -7.01
CA GLU A 97 5.96 -9.34 -8.20
C GLU A 97 4.90 -9.25 -9.30
N ILE A 98 5.33 -8.91 -10.52
CA ILE A 98 4.48 -8.75 -11.69
C ILE A 98 4.97 -9.71 -12.76
N PHE A 99 4.18 -10.75 -13.02
CA PHE A 99 4.48 -11.71 -14.07
C PHE A 99 3.93 -11.23 -15.40
N VAL A 100 4.82 -10.97 -16.35
CA VAL A 100 4.45 -10.49 -17.67
C VAL A 100 4.63 -11.61 -18.70
N HIS A 101 3.55 -11.94 -19.39
CA HIS A 101 3.54 -12.96 -20.45
C HIS A 101 2.79 -12.52 -21.70
N THR A 102 3.04 -13.22 -22.80
CA THR A 102 2.31 -13.07 -24.06
C THR A 102 2.35 -14.37 -24.83
N LYS A 103 1.32 -14.61 -25.65
CA LYS A 103 1.25 -15.68 -26.64
C LYS A 103 1.70 -15.22 -28.02
N GLU A 104 1.94 -13.93 -28.20
CA GLU A 104 2.35 -13.35 -29.48
C GLU A 104 3.85 -13.54 -29.72
N VAL A 105 4.21 -13.76 -30.99
CA VAL A 105 5.60 -13.78 -31.46
C VAL A 105 6.04 -12.34 -31.75
N ARG A 106 7.06 -11.86 -31.05
CA ARG A 106 7.56 -10.47 -31.06
C ARG A 106 9.05 -10.36 -31.41
N GLY A 107 9.66 -11.44 -31.92
CA GLY A 107 11.01 -11.44 -32.48
C GLY A 107 12.14 -11.51 -31.45
N LYS A 108 11.84 -11.96 -30.22
CA LYS A 108 12.83 -12.17 -29.14
C LYS A 108 12.80 -13.59 -28.56
N GLU A 109 12.09 -14.51 -29.21
CA GLU A 109 11.87 -15.88 -28.77
C GLU A 109 13.19 -16.66 -28.70
N ASN A 110 14.13 -16.36 -29.59
CA ASN A 110 15.49 -16.91 -29.57
C ASN A 110 16.32 -16.51 -28.34
N ARG A 111 15.87 -15.50 -27.57
CA ARG A 111 16.50 -15.09 -26.30
C ARG A 111 15.78 -15.67 -25.09
N HIS A 112 14.74 -16.47 -25.27
CA HIS A 112 14.02 -17.08 -24.16
C HIS A 112 14.94 -17.94 -23.31
N VAL A 113 14.71 -17.88 -22.01
CA VAL A 113 15.45 -18.64 -21.03
C VAL A 113 14.74 -19.98 -20.84
N ALA A 114 15.41 -21.08 -21.21
CA ALA A 114 14.83 -22.43 -21.19
C ALA A 114 14.44 -22.89 -19.77
N ASP A 115 15.25 -22.51 -18.78
CA ASP A 115 15.07 -22.77 -17.35
C ASP A 115 14.29 -21.64 -16.64
N TYR A 116 13.42 -20.92 -17.35
CA TYR A 116 12.55 -19.91 -16.74
C TYR A 116 11.46 -20.57 -15.90
N GLU A 117 11.41 -20.22 -14.62
CA GLU A 117 10.37 -20.68 -13.70
C GLU A 117 9.37 -19.56 -13.45
N ALA A 118 8.12 -19.75 -13.88
CA ALA A 118 7.04 -18.80 -13.61
C ALA A 118 6.73 -18.70 -12.10
N PRO A 119 6.29 -17.52 -11.62
CA PRO A 119 5.77 -17.37 -10.26
C PRO A 119 4.59 -18.31 -10.01
N LEU A 120 4.48 -18.81 -8.77
CA LEU A 120 3.38 -19.71 -8.38
C LEU A 120 2.38 -19.03 -7.45
N THR A 121 2.84 -18.10 -6.61
CA THR A 121 2.02 -17.41 -5.61
C THR A 121 2.48 -15.96 -5.43
N ARG A 122 1.59 -15.11 -4.88
CA ARG A 122 1.88 -13.71 -4.52
C ARG A 122 2.46 -12.88 -5.69
N TYR A 123 1.82 -12.94 -6.84
CA TYR A 123 2.16 -12.14 -8.01
C TYR A 123 0.91 -11.56 -8.68
N ILE A 124 1.09 -10.49 -9.45
CA ILE A 124 0.09 -9.93 -10.37
C ILE A 124 0.33 -10.53 -11.75
N ASP A 125 -0.70 -11.14 -12.34
CA ASP A 125 -0.62 -11.72 -13.69
C ASP A 125 -0.98 -10.67 -14.76
N ILE A 126 -0.05 -10.44 -15.70
CA ILE A 126 -0.22 -9.50 -16.80
C ILE A 126 0.03 -10.21 -18.14
N ASP A 127 -1.07 -10.61 -18.79
CA ASP A 127 -1.09 -11.06 -20.18
C ASP A 127 -1.10 -9.85 -21.12
N THR A 128 -0.01 -9.65 -21.86
CA THR A 128 0.16 -8.57 -22.82
C THR A 128 -0.27 -8.94 -24.24
N SER A 129 -0.89 -10.10 -24.46
CA SER A 129 -1.29 -10.55 -25.80
C SER A 129 -2.37 -9.68 -26.44
N ASN A 130 -3.34 -9.18 -25.68
CA ASN A 130 -4.45 -8.38 -26.24
C ASN A 130 -4.81 -7.17 -25.36
N LYS A 131 -3.88 -6.72 -24.51
CA LYS A 131 -4.08 -5.58 -23.63
C LYS A 131 -3.14 -4.44 -24.02
N ASN A 132 -3.68 -3.22 -24.05
CA ASN A 132 -2.85 -2.04 -24.24
C ASN A 132 -2.05 -1.71 -22.95
N VAL A 133 -1.01 -0.88 -23.10
CA VAL A 133 -0.13 -0.51 -21.99
C VAL A 133 -0.86 0.23 -20.86
N PRO A 134 -1.71 1.25 -21.12
CA PRO A 134 -2.50 1.92 -20.06
C PRO A 134 -3.35 0.99 -19.20
N ASP A 135 -4.02 0.01 -19.81
CA ASP A 135 -4.88 -0.94 -19.10
C ASP A 135 -4.06 -1.84 -18.18
N CYS A 136 -2.91 -2.33 -18.66
CA CYS A 136 -1.98 -3.10 -17.85
C CYS A 136 -1.44 -2.30 -16.65
N VAL A 137 -1.08 -1.02 -16.85
CA VAL A 137 -0.61 -0.14 -15.77
C VAL A 137 -1.72 0.12 -14.75
N SER A 138 -2.95 0.34 -15.21
CA SER A 138 -4.12 0.53 -14.35
C SER A 138 -4.38 -0.70 -13.49
N GLN A 139 -4.36 -1.90 -14.09
CA GLN A 139 -4.49 -3.16 -13.36
C GLN A 139 -3.39 -3.33 -12.30
N ILE A 140 -2.13 -2.99 -12.60
CA ILE A 140 -1.03 -3.07 -11.64
C ILE A 140 -1.29 -2.14 -10.44
N LEU A 141 -1.69 -0.89 -10.68
CA LEU A 141 -1.93 0.11 -9.64
C LEU A 141 -3.19 -0.15 -8.82
N GLU A 142 -4.19 -0.81 -9.40
CA GLU A 142 -5.40 -1.25 -8.67
C GLU A 142 -5.07 -2.35 -7.66
N TRP A 143 -4.26 -3.34 -8.08
CA TRP A 143 -3.89 -4.48 -7.24
C TRP A 143 -2.76 -4.16 -6.25
N ALA A 144 -1.91 -3.21 -6.59
CA ALA A 144 -0.80 -2.75 -5.77
C ALA A 144 -0.71 -1.23 -5.82
N PRO A 145 -1.60 -0.51 -5.12
CA PRO A 145 -1.56 0.94 -5.09
C PRO A 145 -0.32 1.44 -4.36
N VAL A 146 0.26 2.55 -4.83
CA VAL A 146 1.27 3.25 -4.06
C VAL A 146 0.60 3.91 -2.85
N PRO A 147 1.10 3.69 -1.61
CA PRO A 147 0.60 4.39 -0.45
C PRO A 147 0.63 5.90 -0.68
N SER A 148 -0.51 6.57 -0.48
CA SER A 148 -0.67 8.00 -0.75
C SER A 148 0.47 8.81 -0.12
N LYS A 149 0.96 9.84 -0.82
CA LYS A 149 1.96 10.79 -0.27
C LYS A 149 1.53 11.34 1.09
N GLU A 150 0.23 11.54 1.30
CA GLU A 150 -0.36 11.99 2.56
C GLU A 150 -0.01 11.05 3.72
N LEU A 151 0.07 9.73 3.51
CA LEU A 151 0.50 8.79 4.57
C LEU A 151 1.98 8.91 4.94
N LYS A 152 2.82 9.54 4.10
CA LYS A 152 4.28 9.65 4.31
C LYS A 152 4.73 10.99 4.87
N THR A 153 3.96 12.07 4.66
CA THR A 153 4.26 13.41 5.21
C THR A 153 3.55 13.70 6.52
N LEU A 154 2.63 12.84 6.97
CA LEU A 154 2.17 12.88 8.34
C LEU A 154 3.36 12.56 9.25
N ASP A 155 3.85 13.56 9.96
CA ASP A 155 4.67 13.37 11.14
C ASP A 155 3.95 12.34 12.03
N LYS A 156 4.40 11.08 11.98
CA LYS A 156 3.79 9.92 12.69
C LYS A 156 3.67 10.17 14.20
N ARG A 157 4.25 11.26 14.71
CA ARG A 157 4.23 11.68 16.11
C ARG A 157 2.94 12.39 16.54
N LYS A 158 2.00 12.73 15.64
CA LYS A 158 0.76 13.46 16.01
C LYS A 158 -0.51 13.08 15.22
N THR A 159 -0.63 11.85 14.71
CA THR A 159 -1.86 11.40 14.05
C THR A 159 -2.83 10.83 15.08
N LEU A 160 -4.05 11.36 15.15
CA LEU A 160 -5.13 10.82 15.97
C LEU A 160 -6.17 10.17 15.07
N ALA A 161 -6.36 8.87 15.25
CA ALA A 161 -7.53 8.18 14.72
C ALA A 161 -8.67 8.37 15.72
N VAL A 162 -9.76 8.99 15.29
CA VAL A 162 -10.90 9.30 16.15
C VAL A 162 -12.07 8.44 15.70
N ASP A 163 -12.63 7.63 16.60
CA ASP A 163 -13.88 6.93 16.30
C ASP A 163 -15.03 7.95 16.11
N PHE A 164 -16.07 7.54 15.40
CA PHE A 164 -17.22 8.40 15.15
C PHE A 164 -18.27 8.29 16.27
N ASP A 165 -18.85 7.09 16.45
CA ASP A 165 -20.05 6.85 17.26
C ASP A 165 -19.75 6.69 18.75
N GLY A 166 -20.05 7.72 19.54
CA GLY A 166 -19.76 7.74 20.97
C GLY A 166 -18.48 8.48 21.32
N VAL A 167 -17.80 9.06 20.32
CA VAL A 167 -16.60 9.90 20.53
C VAL A 167 -16.81 11.32 19.98
N ILE A 168 -17.25 11.46 18.73
CA ILE A 168 -17.57 12.78 18.14
C ILE A 168 -19.06 12.93 17.85
N HIS A 169 -19.74 11.85 17.43
CA HIS A 169 -21.19 11.78 17.33
C HIS A 169 -21.75 11.26 18.66
N ARG A 170 -22.73 11.96 19.25
CA ARG A 170 -23.24 11.66 20.61
C ARG A 170 -23.84 10.25 20.75
N TYR A 171 -24.42 9.70 19.68
CA TYR A 171 -24.81 8.29 19.57
C TYR A 171 -25.73 7.78 20.72
N SER A 172 -26.71 8.59 21.12
CA SER A 172 -27.58 8.37 22.29
C SER A 172 -28.58 7.21 22.16
N LYS A 173 -28.93 6.80 20.93
CA LYS A 173 -29.91 5.73 20.65
C LYS A 173 -29.25 4.42 20.23
N GLY A 174 -27.92 4.31 20.33
CA GLY A 174 -27.18 3.17 19.83
C GLY A 174 -27.30 2.99 18.31
N PHE A 175 -27.13 1.74 17.86
CA PHE A 175 -27.09 1.42 16.44
C PHE A 175 -28.51 1.46 15.84
N GLN A 176 -28.70 2.33 14.87
CA GLN A 176 -29.99 2.54 14.17
C GLN A 176 -29.85 2.32 12.65
N GLY A 177 -28.85 1.54 12.23
CA GLY A 177 -28.46 1.37 10.83
C GLY A 177 -27.29 2.26 10.43
N LEU A 178 -26.75 1.98 9.24
CA LEU A 178 -25.54 2.63 8.71
C LEU A 178 -25.81 3.99 8.05
N GLU A 179 -27.05 4.24 7.64
CA GLU A 179 -27.41 5.35 6.74
C GLU A 179 -27.78 6.64 7.47
N ASN A 180 -27.80 6.65 8.81
CA ASN A 180 -28.23 7.82 9.57
C ASN A 180 -27.33 8.10 10.78
N ALA A 181 -26.76 9.30 10.81
CA ALA A 181 -26.13 9.91 11.97
C ALA A 181 -27.10 10.96 12.56
N TYR A 182 -27.88 10.54 13.55
CA TYR A 182 -29.08 11.26 14.00
C TYR A 182 -28.81 12.33 15.05
N ASP A 183 -27.74 12.20 15.83
CA ASP A 183 -27.44 13.10 16.94
C ASP A 183 -26.47 14.22 16.54
N PRO A 184 -26.45 15.33 17.31
CA PRO A 184 -25.41 16.34 17.18
C PRO A 184 -24.04 15.85 17.68
N PRO A 185 -22.99 16.68 17.50
CA PRO A 185 -21.70 16.42 18.09
C PRO A 185 -21.77 16.21 19.61
N MET A 186 -20.82 15.46 20.13
CA MET A 186 -20.60 15.32 21.57
C MET A 186 -20.15 16.68 22.15
N ASP A 187 -20.64 16.99 23.35
CA ASP A 187 -20.36 18.27 23.99
C ASP A 187 -18.85 18.47 24.19
N GLY A 188 -18.31 19.61 23.73
CA GLY A 188 -16.89 19.91 23.81
C GLY A 188 -16.03 19.30 22.70
N ALA A 189 -16.57 18.43 21.85
CA ALA A 189 -15.80 17.76 20.80
C ALA A 189 -15.23 18.77 19.80
N LEU A 190 -16.05 19.71 19.32
CA LEU A 190 -15.64 20.73 18.35
C LEU A 190 -14.46 21.55 18.87
N GLU A 191 -14.58 22.10 20.07
CA GLU A 191 -13.56 22.98 20.65
C GLU A 191 -12.24 22.23 20.93
N VAL A 192 -12.33 20.97 21.37
CA VAL A 192 -11.13 20.15 21.63
C VAL A 192 -10.43 19.79 20.31
N LEU A 193 -11.18 19.33 19.31
CA LEU A 193 -10.63 18.94 18.00
C LEU A 193 -9.98 20.14 17.30
N GLN A 194 -10.61 21.32 17.38
CA GLN A 194 -10.02 22.55 16.85
C GLN A 194 -8.69 22.89 17.52
N ARG A 195 -8.61 22.85 18.86
CA ARG A 195 -7.35 23.07 19.59
C ARG A 195 -6.27 22.02 19.26
N LEU A 196 -6.67 20.78 19.00
CA LEU A 196 -5.73 19.74 18.56
C LEU A 196 -5.20 20.05 17.16
N LYS A 197 -6.07 20.47 16.23
CA LYS A 197 -5.66 20.87 14.88
C LYS A 197 -4.69 22.05 14.92
N GLU A 198 -4.96 23.07 15.74
CA GLU A 198 -4.09 24.23 15.96
C GLU A 198 -2.71 23.84 16.53
N LYS A 199 -2.63 22.77 17.33
CA LYS A 199 -1.37 22.22 17.85
C LYS A 199 -0.60 21.33 16.84
N GLY A 200 -1.10 21.26 15.61
CA GLY A 200 -0.51 20.49 14.51
C GLY A 200 -0.79 19.00 14.59
N TYR A 201 -1.87 18.57 15.26
CA TYR A 201 -2.33 17.18 15.16
C TYR A 201 -3.05 16.96 13.82
N VAL A 202 -2.90 15.76 13.29
CA VAL A 202 -3.61 15.34 12.08
C VAL A 202 -4.74 14.43 12.51
N LEU A 203 -5.98 14.81 12.18
CA LEU A 203 -7.18 14.19 12.70
C LEU A 203 -7.83 13.37 11.59
N LYS A 204 -8.00 12.07 11.82
CA LYS A 204 -8.60 11.16 10.86
C LYS A 204 -9.71 10.37 11.54
N ILE A 205 -10.85 10.24 10.89
CA ILE A 205 -11.96 9.43 11.41
C ILE A 205 -11.77 7.99 10.96
N MET A 206 -11.87 7.06 11.91
CA MET A 206 -12.00 5.63 11.63
C MET A 206 -13.36 5.17 12.14
N SER A 207 -14.22 4.65 11.27
CA SER A 207 -15.56 4.20 11.69
C SER A 207 -16.05 3.06 10.83
N SER A 208 -16.92 2.20 11.36
CA SER A 208 -17.63 1.20 10.58
C SER A 208 -18.75 1.78 9.70
N ARG A 209 -19.10 3.07 9.88
CA ARG A 209 -20.08 3.75 9.03
C ARG A 209 -19.53 4.05 7.63
N PRO A 210 -20.40 4.11 6.61
CA PRO A 210 -20.03 4.64 5.29
C PRO A 210 -19.47 6.06 5.40
N ALA A 211 -18.36 6.34 4.70
CA ALA A 211 -17.71 7.64 4.74
C ALA A 211 -18.64 8.79 4.35
N LEU A 212 -19.47 8.60 3.32
CA LEU A 212 -20.44 9.60 2.85
C LEU A 212 -21.38 10.08 3.96
N VAL A 213 -21.89 9.18 4.80
CA VAL A 213 -22.80 9.54 5.90
C VAL A 213 -22.09 10.40 6.95
N ILE A 214 -20.81 10.11 7.21
CA ILE A 214 -19.99 10.89 8.12
C ILE A 214 -19.68 12.26 7.51
N GLU A 215 -19.31 12.31 6.23
CA GLU A 215 -18.97 13.54 5.53
C GLU A 215 -20.16 14.50 5.47
N GLU A 216 -21.36 14.02 5.12
CA GLU A 216 -22.60 14.80 5.16
C GLU A 216 -22.90 15.32 6.57
N TRP A 217 -22.65 14.51 7.60
CA TRP A 217 -22.82 14.92 8.99
C TRP A 217 -21.79 15.98 9.41
N LEU A 218 -20.53 15.84 9.00
CA LEU A 218 -19.48 16.83 9.26
C LEU A 218 -19.80 18.17 8.59
N GLU A 219 -20.32 18.16 7.37
CA GLU A 219 -20.75 19.37 6.67
C GLU A 219 -21.89 20.06 7.41
N LYS A 220 -22.92 19.29 7.82
CA LYS A 220 -24.07 19.79 8.57
C LYS A 220 -23.67 20.53 9.86
N TYR A 221 -22.59 20.11 10.53
CA TYR A 221 -22.09 20.71 11.77
C TYR A 221 -20.82 21.55 11.58
N GLU A 222 -20.47 21.90 10.34
CA GLU A 222 -19.33 22.74 10.00
C GLU A 222 -17.96 22.20 10.47
N MET A 223 -17.83 20.87 10.58
CA MET A 223 -16.64 20.18 11.11
C MET A 223 -15.70 19.62 10.03
N SER A 224 -16.07 19.68 8.75
CA SER A 224 -15.31 19.04 7.65
C SER A 224 -13.85 19.52 7.58
N HIS A 225 -13.59 20.78 7.90
CA HIS A 225 -12.25 21.38 7.88
C HIS A 225 -11.30 20.83 8.96
N LEU A 226 -11.81 20.15 9.99
CA LEU A 226 -11.01 19.61 11.08
C LEU A 226 -10.34 18.28 10.71
N PHE A 227 -10.97 17.49 9.85
CA PHE A 227 -10.55 16.13 9.55
C PHE A 227 -9.88 16.03 8.19
N ASP A 228 -8.76 15.32 8.15
CA ASP A 228 -7.95 15.12 6.95
C ASP A 228 -8.41 13.90 6.14
N HIS A 229 -9.12 12.97 6.79
CA HIS A 229 -9.56 11.73 6.17
C HIS A 229 -10.67 11.05 6.97
N VAL A 230 -11.61 10.42 6.27
CA VAL A 230 -12.60 9.48 6.85
C VAL A 230 -12.36 8.11 6.23
N SER A 231 -12.25 7.07 7.05
CA SER A 231 -12.02 5.71 6.58
C SER A 231 -12.82 4.67 7.34
N ASN A 232 -13.23 3.64 6.61
CA ASN A 232 -13.74 2.39 7.17
C ASN A 232 -12.66 1.30 7.26
N ASN A 233 -11.42 1.61 6.88
CA ASN A 233 -10.29 0.71 6.98
C ASN A 233 -9.29 1.21 8.01
N LYS A 234 -8.62 0.28 8.69
CA LYS A 234 -7.59 0.62 9.66
C LYS A 234 -6.41 1.30 8.95
N PHE A 235 -6.04 2.49 9.42
CA PHE A 235 -4.88 3.25 8.94
C PHE A 235 -3.88 3.51 10.08
N ALA A 236 -2.62 3.80 9.74
CA ALA A 236 -1.61 4.11 10.75
C ALA A 236 -1.91 5.41 11.52
N ALA A 237 -1.92 5.35 12.86
CA ALA A 237 -2.11 6.49 13.74
C ALA A 237 -1.20 6.38 14.98
N THR A 238 -0.93 7.50 15.65
CA THR A 238 -0.18 7.53 16.91
C THR A 238 -1.02 6.94 18.04
N VAL A 239 -2.30 7.33 18.11
CA VAL A 239 -3.29 6.83 19.08
C VAL A 239 -4.65 6.72 18.39
N TYR A 240 -5.44 5.74 18.82
CA TYR A 240 -6.87 5.64 18.51
C TYR A 240 -7.67 6.12 19.71
N ILE A 241 -8.58 7.07 19.49
CA ILE A 241 -9.53 7.60 20.47
C ILE A 241 -10.86 6.91 20.19
N ASP A 242 -11.26 6.02 21.10
CA ASP A 242 -12.38 5.10 20.90
C ASP A 242 -13.07 4.83 22.25
N ASP A 243 -14.39 4.97 22.33
CA ASP A 243 -15.18 4.78 23.57
C ASP A 243 -15.39 3.29 23.91
N ARG A 244 -15.01 2.39 23.01
CA ARG A 244 -15.09 0.93 23.11
C ARG A 244 -13.72 0.26 23.08
N GLY A 245 -12.65 1.03 23.00
CA GLY A 245 -11.28 0.52 22.97
C GLY A 245 -10.92 -0.25 24.25
N PHE A 246 -10.36 -1.46 24.10
CA PHE A 246 -9.77 -2.20 25.20
C PHE A 246 -8.27 -1.89 25.30
N HIS A 247 -7.82 -1.34 26.45
CA HIS A 247 -6.39 -1.09 26.68
C HIS A 247 -5.65 -2.40 26.96
N PHE A 248 -5.14 -3.02 25.89
CA PHE A 248 -4.33 -4.23 25.98
C PHE A 248 -2.97 -3.96 26.63
N THR A 249 -2.67 -4.73 27.69
CA THR A 249 -1.36 -4.71 28.35
C THR A 249 -0.59 -6.02 28.18
N ASN A 250 -1.27 -7.15 28.34
CA ASN A 250 -0.74 -8.51 28.16
C ASN A 250 -1.90 -9.51 28.13
N TRP A 251 -1.68 -10.71 27.58
CA TRP A 251 -2.70 -11.76 27.51
C TRP A 251 -3.07 -12.39 28.85
N ALA A 252 -2.13 -12.45 29.80
CA ALA A 252 -2.33 -13.13 31.08
C ALA A 252 -3.48 -12.55 31.93
N THR A 253 -3.82 -11.27 31.72
CA THR A 253 -4.87 -10.56 32.47
C THR A 253 -6.06 -10.16 31.61
N VAL A 254 -6.10 -10.53 30.32
CA VAL A 254 -7.14 -10.07 29.38
C VAL A 254 -8.53 -10.58 29.77
N GLU A 255 -8.66 -11.87 30.09
CA GLU A 255 -9.97 -12.47 30.40
C GLU A 255 -10.58 -11.85 31.65
N GLU A 256 -9.79 -11.70 32.72
CA GLU A 256 -10.21 -11.05 33.96
C GLU A 256 -10.63 -9.59 33.71
N LYS A 257 -9.83 -8.84 32.95
CA LYS A 257 -10.13 -7.44 32.61
C LYS A 257 -11.38 -7.31 31.75
N LEU A 258 -11.61 -8.23 30.81
CA LEU A 258 -12.82 -8.25 29.99
C LEU A 258 -14.05 -8.58 30.83
N ALA A 259 -13.97 -9.59 31.70
CA ALA A 259 -15.06 -9.97 32.60
C ALA A 259 -15.46 -8.84 33.55
N ALA A 260 -14.49 -8.04 34.01
CA ALA A 260 -14.74 -6.87 34.85
C ALA A 260 -15.29 -5.64 34.09
N HIS A 261 -15.31 -5.66 32.75
CA HIS A 261 -15.74 -4.52 31.96
C HIS A 261 -17.27 -4.36 32.02
N PRO A 262 -17.81 -3.15 32.28
CA PRO A 262 -19.26 -2.95 32.50
C PRO A 262 -20.18 -3.43 31.37
N LYS A 263 -19.68 -3.43 30.12
CA LYS A 263 -20.43 -3.93 28.95
C LYS A 263 -20.46 -5.46 28.81
N PHE A 264 -19.57 -6.19 29.51
CA PHE A 264 -19.51 -7.67 29.50
C PHE A 264 -19.95 -8.29 30.83
N ALA A 265 -20.12 -7.47 31.87
CA ALA A 265 -20.63 -7.89 33.18
C ALA A 265 -22.19 -7.99 33.24
N GLN A 266 -22.88 -7.74 32.12
CA GLN A 266 -24.32 -7.94 31.93
C GLN A 266 -24.58 -9.23 31.16
#